data_AF-A0A5P2WDF7-F1
#
_entry.id   AF-A0A5P2WDF7-F1
#
_cell.length_a   1.000
_cell.length_b   1.000
_cell.length_c   1.000
_cell.angle_alpha   90.00
_cell.angle_beta   90.00
_cell.angle_gamma   90.00
#
_symmetry.space_group_name_H-M   'P 1'
#
loop_
_entity.id
_entity.type
_entity.pdbx_description
1 polymer ?
#
loop_
_entity_poly.entity_id
_entity_poly.type
_entity_poly.pdbx_seq_one_letter_code
_entity_poly.pdbx_strand_id
1 'polypeptide(L)'
;MLDFGGFIAKSATSAQLACPYQYLCMEVRGTVFNFYTCGLWTVENWYGTGPWNNNQTKGTVAKFYGQSGKEIWRTGPAPVSGSADWAPVWSLRPC
;
A
#
# COMPACT_ATOMS: atom_id res chain seq x y z
N MET A 1 23.06 13.27 -0.18
CA MET A 1 22.56 14.65 -0.07
C MET A 1 23.35 15.45 -1.09
N LEU A 2 22.70 16.01 -2.10
CA LEU A 2 23.37 16.82 -3.12
C LEU A 2 22.82 18.25 -2.98
N ASP A 3 23.72 19.22 -2.88
CA ASP A 3 23.45 20.64 -2.68
C ASP A 3 23.44 21.34 -4.05
N PHE A 4 22.39 22.11 -4.33
CA PHE A 4 22.23 22.93 -5.53
C PHE A 4 21.94 24.38 -5.12
N GLY A 5 22.94 25.10 -4.63
CA GLY A 5 22.88 26.56 -4.52
C GLY A 5 21.88 27.07 -3.48
N GLY A 6 21.86 26.49 -2.29
CA GLY A 6 21.20 27.09 -1.12
C GLY A 6 19.75 26.66 -0.87
N PHE A 7 19.23 25.67 -1.60
CA PHE A 7 17.98 25.00 -1.27
C PHE A 7 18.24 23.52 -0.95
N ILE A 8 17.89 23.11 0.28
CA ILE A 8 17.87 21.69 0.65
C ILE A 8 16.65 21.06 -0.03
N ALA A 9 16.84 20.48 -1.22
CA ALA A 9 15.86 19.58 -1.80
C ALA A 9 15.95 18.24 -1.06
N LYS A 10 15.17 18.10 0.02
CA LYS A 10 14.92 16.77 0.58
C LYS A 10 14.06 16.05 -0.43
N SER A 11 14.59 14.99 -1.06
CA SER A 11 13.78 14.09 -1.85
C SER A 11 12.59 13.70 -0.98
N ALA A 12 11.38 14.05 -1.41
CA ALA A 12 10.19 13.63 -0.72
C ALA A 12 10.17 12.10 -0.82
N THR A 13 10.67 11.42 0.22
CA THR A 13 9.98 10.22 0.67
C THR A 13 8.54 10.67 0.77
N SER A 14 7.70 10.22 -0.18
CA SER A 14 6.25 10.45 -0.14
C SER A 14 5.85 10.41 1.32
N ALA A 15 5.26 11.50 1.83
CA ALA A 15 4.87 11.58 3.24
C ALA A 15 4.22 10.24 3.58
N GLN A 16 4.88 9.47 4.45
CA GLN A 16 4.57 8.04 4.57
C GLN A 16 3.07 7.94 4.81
N LEU A 17 2.38 7.24 3.92
CA LEU A 17 0.92 7.15 3.94
C LEU A 17 0.46 6.89 5.38
N ALA A 18 -0.31 7.83 5.92
CA ALA A 18 -0.78 7.77 7.29
C ALA A 18 -1.54 6.46 7.48
N CYS A 19 -1.03 5.60 8.35
CA CYS A 19 -1.58 4.27 8.55
C CYS A 19 -1.56 3.89 10.03
N PRO A 20 -2.74 3.77 10.67
CA PRO A 20 -2.80 3.39 12.08
C PRO A 20 -2.18 2.01 12.32
N TYR A 21 -1.69 1.78 13.53
CA TYR A 21 -1.19 0.47 13.92
C TYR A 21 -2.29 -0.59 13.76
N GLN A 22 -1.91 -1.77 13.26
CA GLN A 22 -2.77 -2.90 12.90
C GLN A 22 -3.54 -2.77 11.56
N TYR A 23 -3.28 -1.73 10.77
CA TYR A 23 -3.94 -1.54 9.48
C TYR A 23 -3.00 -1.77 8.29
N LEU A 24 -3.58 -2.23 7.19
CA LEU A 24 -3.06 -2.11 5.84
C LEU A 24 -3.72 -0.89 5.20
N CYS A 25 -2.92 0.08 4.77
CA CYS A 25 -3.43 1.33 4.17
C CYS A 25 -2.85 1.52 2.77
N MET A 26 -3.67 2.04 1.85
CA MET A 26 -3.23 2.38 0.49
C MET A 26 -3.97 3.61 -0.01
N GLU A 27 -3.30 4.41 -0.82
CA GLU A 27 -3.93 5.49 -1.55
C GLU A 27 -4.18 5.06 -3.00
N VAL A 28 -5.44 5.08 -3.41
CA VAL A 28 -5.88 4.77 -4.76
C VAL A 28 -6.59 6.01 -5.29
N ARG A 29 -5.99 6.67 -6.28
CA ARG A 29 -6.53 7.88 -6.93
C ARG A 29 -6.89 9.00 -5.94
N GLY A 30 -6.02 9.28 -4.97
CA GLY A 30 -6.26 10.30 -3.95
C GLY A 30 -7.23 9.90 -2.84
N THR A 31 -7.77 8.67 -2.86
CA THR A 31 -8.61 8.13 -1.78
C THR A 31 -7.81 7.14 -0.94
N VAL A 32 -7.81 7.33 0.38
CA VAL A 32 -7.14 6.43 1.32
C VAL A 32 -8.09 5.34 1.78
N PHE A 33 -7.69 4.08 1.60
CA PHE A 33 -8.39 2.90 2.08
C PHE A 33 -7.62 2.28 3.24
N ASN A 34 -8.33 1.88 4.30
CA ASN A 34 -7.75 1.31 5.51
C ASN A 34 -8.42 -0.03 5.82
N PHE A 35 -7.63 -1.10 5.91
CA PHE A 35 -8.13 -2.44 6.16
C PHE A 35 -7.54 -3.00 7.47
N TYR A 36 -8.42 -3.35 8.40
CA TYR A 36 -8.05 -3.95 9.69
C TYR A 36 -8.41 -5.43 9.76
N THR A 37 -9.65 -5.76 9.40
CA THR A 37 -10.16 -7.13 9.55
C THR A 37 -9.63 -8.06 8.45
N CYS A 38 -9.03 -9.17 8.89
CA CYS A 38 -8.62 -10.27 8.03
C CYS A 38 -9.83 -10.89 7.32
N GLY A 39 -9.86 -10.80 5.99
CA GLY A 39 -10.96 -11.23 5.14
C GLY A 39 -10.65 -10.94 3.67
N LEU A 40 -11.39 -11.53 2.74
CA LEU A 40 -11.27 -11.18 1.33
C LEU A 40 -12.12 -9.94 1.04
N TRP A 41 -11.48 -8.86 0.63
CA TRP A 41 -12.13 -7.60 0.28
C TRP A 41 -12.09 -7.42 -1.23
N THR A 42 -13.26 -7.39 -1.87
CA THR A 42 -13.37 -7.06 -3.29
C THR A 42 -13.29 -5.55 -3.48
N VAL A 43 -12.59 -5.13 -4.53
CA VAL A 43 -12.42 -3.72 -4.87
C VAL A 43 -12.81 -3.49 -6.31
N GLU A 44 -13.32 -2.30 -6.60
CA GLU A 44 -13.76 -1.92 -7.93
C GLU A 44 -13.21 -0.54 -8.27
N ASN A 45 -12.98 -0.29 -9.56
CA ASN A 45 -12.46 0.99 -10.08
C ASN A 45 -11.09 1.40 -9.51
N TRP A 46 -10.29 0.41 -9.11
CA TRP A 46 -8.90 0.60 -8.71
C TRP A 46 -8.00 0.63 -9.95
N TYR A 47 -7.23 1.70 -10.09
CA TYR A 47 -6.25 1.86 -11.17
C TYR A 47 -5.21 2.94 -10.81
N GLY A 48 -4.12 2.93 -11.56
CA GLY A 48 -3.00 3.84 -11.35
C GLY A 48 -2.07 3.36 -10.25
N THR A 49 -0.96 4.08 -10.08
CA THR A 49 0.07 3.77 -9.09
C THR A 49 -0.13 4.61 -7.83
N GLY A 50 0.01 4.00 -6.66
CA GLY A 50 -0.09 4.72 -5.39
C GLY A 50 0.67 4.06 -4.23
N PRO A 51 0.93 4.84 -3.16
CA PRO A 51 1.61 4.34 -1.99
C PRO A 51 0.74 3.38 -1.18
N TRP A 52 1.39 2.46 -0.48
CA TRP A 52 0.79 1.59 0.51
C TRP A 52 1.69 1.43 1.73
N ASN A 53 1.06 1.11 2.86
CA ASN A 53 1.70 0.91 4.14
C ASN A 53 1.04 -0.28 4.85
N ASN A 54 1.81 -1.35 5.04
CA ASN A 54 1.43 -2.46 5.90
C ASN A 54 2.00 -2.18 7.30
N ASN A 55 1.20 -1.49 8.12
CA ASN A 55 1.52 -1.19 9.52
C ASN A 55 0.82 -2.17 10.48
N GLN A 56 0.64 -3.40 10.03
CA GLN A 56 0.00 -4.45 10.81
C GLN A 56 0.96 -5.01 11.89
N THR A 57 0.47 -5.94 12.71
CA THR A 57 1.31 -6.65 13.69
C THR A 57 2.52 -7.27 12.97
N LYS A 58 3.69 -7.20 13.62
CA LYS A 58 4.97 -7.63 13.02
C LYS A 58 4.86 -9.02 12.40
N GLY A 59 5.30 -9.15 11.14
CA GLY A 59 5.28 -10.40 10.40
C GLY A 59 4.03 -10.66 9.57
N THR A 60 2.95 -9.87 9.72
CA THR A 60 1.77 -10.00 8.87
C THR A 60 2.08 -9.64 7.41
N VAL A 61 1.59 -10.44 6.48
CA VAL A 61 1.77 -10.26 5.03
C VAL A 61 0.40 -10.14 4.38
N ALA A 62 0.13 -9.02 3.71
CA ALA A 62 -1.10 -8.85 2.94
C ALA A 62 -0.94 -9.41 1.52
N LYS A 63 -2.02 -9.96 0.98
CA LYS A 63 -2.07 -10.60 -0.34
C LYS A 63 -3.06 -9.90 -1.24
N PHE A 64 -2.72 -9.80 -2.52
CA PHE A 64 -3.51 -9.12 -3.54
C PHE A 64 -3.78 -10.08 -4.70
N TYR A 65 -5.01 -10.03 -5.20
CA TYR A 65 -5.52 -10.98 -6.16
C TYR A 65 -6.04 -10.26 -7.39
N GLY A 66 -5.75 -10.82 -8.56
CA GLY A 66 -6.27 -10.33 -9.83
C GLY A 66 -7.67 -10.83 -10.14
N GLN A 67 -8.20 -10.45 -11.30
CA GLN A 67 -9.57 -10.78 -11.73
C GLN A 67 -9.89 -12.29 -11.70
N SER A 68 -8.89 -13.13 -11.98
CA SER A 68 -9.04 -14.59 -11.94
C SER A 68 -9.06 -15.19 -10.54
N GLY A 69 -8.94 -14.37 -9.48
CA GLY A 69 -8.81 -14.81 -8.10
C GLY A 69 -7.42 -15.34 -7.73
N LYS A 70 -6.44 -15.29 -8.66
CA LYS A 70 -5.06 -15.70 -8.39
C LYS A 70 -4.30 -14.60 -7.67
N GLU A 71 -3.43 -14.98 -6.73
CA GLU A 71 -2.46 -14.05 -6.11
C GLU A 71 -1.56 -13.48 -7.21
N ILE A 72 -1.52 -12.15 -7.29
CA ILE A 72 -0.67 -11.42 -8.24
C ILE A 72 0.48 -10.72 -7.51
N TRP A 73 0.30 -10.42 -6.23
CA TRP A 73 1.26 -9.67 -5.44
C TRP A 73 1.00 -9.85 -3.94
N ARG A 74 2.03 -9.61 -3.12
CA ARG A 74 1.96 -9.58 -1.66
C ARG A 74 2.96 -8.59 -1.09
N THR A 75 2.68 -8.06 0.10
CA THR A 75 3.64 -7.22 0.82
C THR A 75 4.82 -8.05 1.34
N GLY A 76 5.88 -7.38 1.78
CA GLY A 76 6.80 -7.98 2.74
C GLY A 76 6.15 -8.16 4.12
N PRO A 77 6.86 -8.78 5.09
CA PRO A 77 6.39 -8.85 6.47
C PRO A 77 6.31 -7.45 7.09
N ALA A 78 5.21 -7.14 7.76
CA ALA A 78 5.03 -5.88 8.47
C ALA A 78 6.10 -5.66 9.55
N PRO A 79 6.51 -4.40 9.82
CA PRO A 79 6.07 -3.18 9.15
C PRO A 79 6.85 -2.95 7.84
N VAL A 80 6.13 -2.66 6.75
CA VAL A 80 6.74 -2.34 5.46
C VAL A 80 5.82 -1.45 4.63
N SER A 81 6.39 -0.57 3.83
CA SER A 81 5.65 0.31 2.92
C SER A 81 6.29 0.34 1.54
N GLY A 82 5.53 0.76 0.54
CA GLY A 82 6.01 0.87 -0.82
C GLY A 82 5.00 1.56 -1.73
N SER A 83 5.12 1.30 -3.02
CA SER A 83 4.17 1.73 -4.05
C SER A 83 3.81 0.53 -4.92
N ALA A 84 2.60 0.50 -5.47
CA ALA A 84 2.14 -0.56 -6.36
C ALA A 84 1.20 0.02 -7.43
N ASP A 85 1.08 -0.69 -8.55
CA ASP A 85 0.00 -0.46 -9.50
C ASP A 85 -1.27 -1.17 -9.02
N TRP A 86 -2.36 -0.42 -8.93
CA TRP A 86 -3.66 -0.89 -8.47
C TRP A 86 -4.52 -1.45 -9.59
N ALA A 87 -4.20 -1.16 -10.85
CA ALA A 87 -4.97 -1.62 -12.01
C ALA A 87 -5.17 -3.16 -12.07
N PRO A 88 -4.20 -4.02 -11.70
CA PRO A 88 -4.42 -5.46 -11.72
C PRO A 88 -5.18 -5.99 -10.50
N VAL A 89 -5.43 -5.19 -9.46
CA VAL A 89 -6.01 -5.65 -8.18
C VAL A 89 -7.54 -5.67 -8.25
N TRP A 90 -8.12 -6.83 -7.95
CA TRP A 90 -9.57 -7.07 -7.88
C TRP A 90 -10.05 -7.44 -6.48
N SER A 91 -9.16 -8.02 -5.67
CA SER A 91 -9.42 -8.21 -4.24
C SER A 91 -8.12 -8.27 -3.47
N LEU A 92 -8.21 -8.11 -2.15
CA LEU A 92 -7.08 -8.20 -1.25
C LEU A 92 -7.47 -8.87 0.07
N ARG A 93 -6.46 -9.37 0.76
CA ARG A 93 -6.58 -9.92 2.11
C ARG A 93 -5.50 -9.29 3.00
N PRO A 94 -5.87 -8.56 4.07
CA PRO A 94 -4.92 -7.91 4.97
C PRO A 94 -4.39 -8.92 6.01
N CYS A 95 -3.97 -10.09 5.54
CA CYS A 95 -3.42 -11.27 6.21
C CYS A 95 -3.18 -12.36 5.11
#